data_AF-A0A522E768-F1
#
_entry.id   AF-A0A522E768-F1
#
_cell.length_a   1.000
_cell.length_b   1.000
_cell.length_c   1.000
_cell.angle_alpha   90.00
_cell.angle_beta   90.00
_cell.angle_gamma   90.00
#
_symmetry.space_group_name_H-M   'P 1'
#
loop_
_entity.id
_entity.type
_entity.pdbx_description
1 polymer ?
#
loop_
_entity_poly.entity_id
_entity_poly.type
_entity_poly.pdbx_seq_one_letter_code
_entity_poly.pdbx_strand_id
1 'polypeptide(L)'
;MFQRDGIHPRGAKMNFRTVLPYREPDAAFYADLKHITVLDHQPSEAFEGGEDAEPFIALDRFVSAESRDAFYGPRLELAQRGILGHDFISRFPGTHVPDLGNAGQVRSVGSLAYDRFLRLARWQGGVLDESTEPVFTTGSTPRAGVWPWAFPEPELMTIIPAPTRSVVSDLRLKLFLDQLLLDQDPLRLIESAWSPRTGSKHGKTTQEVAKEILGRRDPNPPFLFELEDALACATWMQNHSSVGRGFYRGCWLEVSLMHLTAIRNTELAQTARVLQELRSLITRGFAPIVVNEYNANVDGTHRQTASWLWNLLHGLSVTALDLSSDQFYTHVASFLARHVDLMGPVTAREVLRILAELIVDPASHRVLATEILPATRSHSQVWQLPVLFLREASWPTVRYREYLGGDRAVRVDPLVYQRMNEDASLVLPAHGQGPYHLTDRELVPWFDILAINRT
;
A
#
# COMPACT_ATOMS: atom_id res chain seq x y z
N MET A 1 -19.53 4.65 43.75
CA MET A 1 -19.98 5.55 42.67
C MET A 1 -18.84 6.53 42.46
N PHE A 2 -17.87 6.18 41.62
CA PHE A 2 -16.71 7.04 41.34
C PHE A 2 -16.91 7.65 39.95
N GLN A 3 -17.15 8.95 39.92
CA GLN A 3 -17.05 9.78 38.72
C GLN A 3 -15.65 9.61 38.15
N ARG A 4 -15.57 9.12 36.91
CA ARG A 4 -14.38 9.27 36.07
C ARG A 4 -14.48 10.64 35.43
N ASP A 5 -13.62 11.55 35.88
CA ASP A 5 -13.39 12.81 35.18
C ASP A 5 -12.82 12.49 33.79
N GLY A 6 -13.62 12.81 32.78
CA GLY A 6 -13.26 12.73 31.38
C GLY A 6 -12.24 13.81 31.06
N ILE A 7 -10.97 13.46 31.13
CA ILE A 7 -9.93 14.18 30.40
C ILE A 7 -10.14 13.84 28.92
N HIS A 8 -10.85 14.71 28.20
CA HIS A 8 -10.77 14.73 26.74
C HIS A 8 -9.32 15.09 26.39
N PRO A 9 -8.55 14.22 25.71
CA PRO A 9 -7.23 14.60 25.24
C PRO A 9 -7.42 15.72 24.23
N ARG A 10 -6.78 16.86 24.48
CA ARG A 10 -6.65 17.92 23.48
C ARG A 10 -5.90 17.30 22.30
N GLY A 11 -6.57 17.12 21.17
CA GLY A 11 -5.98 16.51 19.97
C GLY A 11 -4.66 17.21 19.63
N ALA A 12 -3.58 16.44 19.61
CA ALA A 12 -2.27 16.96 19.26
C ALA A 12 -2.32 17.53 17.84
N LYS A 13 -1.83 18.76 17.65
CA LYS A 13 -1.70 19.36 16.32
C LYS A 13 -0.58 18.64 15.59
N MET A 14 -0.92 17.86 14.57
CA MET A 14 0.02 17.01 13.86
C MET A 14 0.66 17.73 12.69
N ASN A 15 1.97 17.60 12.57
CA ASN A 15 2.76 18.30 11.56
C ASN A 15 3.07 17.34 10.41
N PHE A 16 2.27 17.40 9.36
CA PHE A 16 2.59 16.79 8.06
C PHE A 16 3.14 17.87 7.14
N ARG A 17 4.36 17.70 6.65
CA ARG A 17 5.00 18.63 5.70
C ARG A 17 4.91 18.06 4.30
N THR A 18 4.51 18.87 3.32
CA THR A 18 4.46 18.45 1.91
C THR A 18 4.84 19.60 0.98
N VAL A 19 5.46 19.27 -0.15
CA VAL A 19 5.81 20.22 -1.23
C VAL A 19 4.77 20.25 -2.34
N LEU A 20 3.77 19.37 -2.30
CA LEU A 20 2.70 19.32 -3.30
C LEU A 20 1.49 20.10 -2.82
N PRO A 21 0.65 20.60 -3.74
CA PRO A 21 -0.62 21.17 -3.35
C PRO A 21 -1.47 20.09 -2.66
N TYR A 22 -1.77 20.35 -1.39
CA TYR A 22 -2.49 19.45 -0.49
C TYR A 22 -3.83 20.06 -0.09
N ARG A 23 -4.81 19.21 0.16
CA ARG A 23 -6.14 19.62 0.63
C ARG A 23 -6.51 18.83 1.87
N GLU A 24 -7.01 19.52 2.89
CA GLU A 24 -7.60 18.81 4.01
C GLU A 24 -8.85 18.05 3.54
N PRO A 25 -8.93 16.74 3.80
CA PRO A 25 -10.10 15.96 3.48
C PRO A 25 -11.30 16.43 4.29
N ASP A 26 -12.45 16.57 3.61
CA ASP A 26 -13.71 17.06 4.18
C ASP A 26 -14.14 16.26 5.42
N ALA A 27 -14.50 16.96 6.49
CA ALA A 27 -15.01 16.37 7.74
C ALA A 27 -16.21 15.46 7.49
N ALA A 28 -17.08 15.78 6.52
CA ALA A 28 -18.22 14.94 6.16
C ALA A 28 -17.81 13.58 5.60
N PHE A 29 -16.73 13.51 4.81
CA PHE A 29 -16.22 12.25 4.26
C PHE A 29 -15.77 11.29 5.37
N TYR A 30 -15.13 11.82 6.41
CA TYR A 30 -14.71 11.02 7.55
C TYR A 30 -15.83 10.67 8.52
N ALA A 31 -16.87 11.50 8.61
CA ALA A 31 -18.08 11.16 9.36
C ALA A 31 -18.78 9.92 8.77
N ASP A 32 -18.67 9.70 7.46
CA ASP A 32 -19.18 8.52 6.77
C ASP A 32 -18.31 7.25 6.99
N LEU A 33 -17.04 7.41 7.41
CA LEU A 33 -16.21 6.30 7.93
C LEU A 33 -16.61 6.01 9.39
N LYS A 34 -17.87 5.60 9.61
CA LYS A 34 -18.63 5.62 10.88
C LYS A 34 -18.04 4.97 12.15
N HIS A 35 -16.80 4.45 12.17
CA HIS A 35 -16.31 3.66 13.32
C HIS A 35 -14.81 3.81 13.65
N ILE A 36 -14.14 4.89 13.26
CA ILE A 36 -12.69 5.02 13.47
C ILE A 36 -12.38 5.93 14.65
N THR A 37 -12.19 5.34 15.83
CA THR A 37 -11.58 6.04 16.96
C THR A 37 -10.08 6.15 16.71
N VAL A 38 -9.61 7.37 16.44
CA VAL A 38 -8.18 7.66 16.34
C VAL A 38 -7.66 7.91 17.76
N LEU A 39 -6.81 7.01 18.23
CA LEU A 39 -5.96 7.24 19.40
C LEU A 39 -4.67 7.85 18.86
N ASP A 40 -4.45 9.12 19.22
CA ASP A 40 -3.31 9.92 18.80
C ASP A 40 -2.21 9.81 19.85
N HIS A 41 -1.09 9.17 19.50
CA HIS A 41 0.13 9.16 20.30
C HIS A 41 1.26 9.77 19.47
N GLN A 42 2.00 10.71 20.05
CA GLN A 42 3.21 11.26 19.42
C GLN A 42 4.42 10.44 19.90
N PRO A 43 5.35 10.01 19.01
CA PRO A 43 6.50 9.23 19.45
C PRO A 43 7.34 9.93 20.52
N SER A 44 7.39 11.27 20.52
CA SER A 44 8.06 12.07 21.54
C SER A 44 7.57 11.80 22.97
N GLU A 45 6.35 11.29 23.15
CA GLU A 45 5.81 10.91 24.46
C GLU A 45 6.35 9.56 24.96
N ALA A 46 6.94 8.75 24.08
CA ALA A 46 7.55 7.46 24.40
C ALA A 46 9.07 7.56 24.71
N PHE A 47 9.70 8.71 24.42
CA PHE A 47 11.12 8.95 24.72
C PHE A 47 11.26 9.67 26.06
N GLU A 48 11.28 8.92 27.15
CA GLU A 48 11.80 9.45 28.43
C GLU A 48 13.31 9.68 28.30
N GLY A 49 13.71 10.89 27.89
CA GLY A 49 15.08 11.39 27.99
C GLY A 49 16.06 10.97 26.89
N GLY A 50 16.39 11.94 26.03
CA GLY A 50 17.76 12.33 25.61
C GLY A 50 18.89 11.30 25.48
N GLU A 51 18.66 10.10 24.95
CA GLU A 51 19.77 9.30 24.41
C GLU A 51 20.11 9.76 22.98
N ASP A 52 21.41 9.92 22.72
CA ASP A 52 21.93 10.44 21.45
C ASP A 52 21.38 9.64 20.26
N ALA A 53 20.84 10.33 19.24
CA ALA A 53 20.47 9.72 17.96
C ALA A 53 21.69 9.31 17.11
N GLU A 54 22.90 9.62 17.58
CA GLU A 54 24.19 9.34 16.95
C GLU A 54 24.42 7.86 16.53
N PRO A 55 23.91 6.83 17.26
CA PRO A 55 24.10 5.43 16.88
C PRO A 55 23.46 5.02 15.56
N PHE A 56 22.50 5.80 15.05
CA PHE A 56 21.81 5.53 13.79
C PHE A 56 22.17 6.52 12.68
N ILE A 57 23.26 7.29 12.85
CA ILE A 57 23.73 8.26 11.84
C ILE A 57 24.02 7.60 10.48
N ALA A 58 24.31 6.29 10.47
CA ALA A 58 24.49 5.53 9.25
C ALA A 58 23.21 5.47 8.37
N LEU A 59 22.02 5.66 8.95
CA LEU A 59 20.76 5.78 8.20
C LEU A 59 20.67 7.07 7.38
N ASP A 60 21.48 8.09 7.69
CA ASP A 60 21.50 9.36 6.94
C ASP A 60 21.94 9.16 5.48
N ARG A 61 22.52 7.99 5.17
CA ARG A 61 22.82 7.58 3.78
C ARG A 61 21.56 7.36 2.94
N PHE A 62 20.41 7.13 3.58
CA PHE A 62 19.15 6.78 2.94
C PHE A 62 18.04 7.80 3.21
N VAL A 63 17.97 8.32 4.43
CA VAL A 63 16.90 9.23 4.89
C VAL A 63 17.48 10.52 5.44
N SER A 64 16.67 11.57 5.53
CA SER A 64 17.10 12.83 6.18
C SER A 64 17.28 12.61 7.69
N ALA A 65 18.15 13.41 8.32
CA ALA A 65 18.25 13.47 9.79
C ALA A 65 16.90 13.69 10.47
N GLU A 66 15.99 14.50 9.89
CA GLU A 66 14.63 14.71 10.40
C GLU A 66 13.84 13.38 10.47
N SER A 67 13.73 12.64 9.37
CA SER A 67 13.10 11.30 9.36
C SER A 67 13.78 10.33 10.34
N ARG A 68 15.12 10.34 10.41
CA ARG A 68 15.85 9.49 11.36
C ARG A 68 15.46 9.81 12.80
N ASP A 69 15.55 11.08 13.19
CA ASP A 69 15.35 11.52 14.57
C ASP A 69 13.89 11.50 15.00
N ALA A 70 12.96 11.77 14.07
CA ALA A 70 11.53 11.80 14.37
C ALA A 70 10.87 10.42 14.31
N PHE A 71 11.42 9.47 13.55
CA PHE A 71 10.72 8.22 13.24
C PHE A 71 11.58 6.95 13.36
N TYR A 72 12.66 6.82 12.58
CA TYR A 72 13.39 5.55 12.52
C TYR A 72 14.22 5.25 13.78
N GLY A 73 15.03 6.20 14.24
CA GLY A 73 15.88 6.07 15.43
C GLY A 73 15.07 5.76 16.70
N PRO A 74 14.02 6.57 17.01
CA PRO A 74 12.99 6.26 17.98
C PRO A 74 12.55 4.79 18.08
N ARG A 75 12.17 4.20 16.95
CA ARG A 75 11.66 2.83 16.89
C ARG A 75 12.76 1.80 17.13
N LEU A 76 13.93 2.06 16.56
CA LEU A 76 15.11 1.21 16.74
C LEU A 76 15.58 1.18 18.20
N GLU A 77 15.51 2.28 18.95
CA GLU A 77 15.82 2.27 20.38
C GLU A 77 14.81 1.43 21.18
N LEU A 78 13.51 1.59 20.91
CA LEU A 78 12.47 0.84 21.61
C LEU A 78 12.59 -0.66 21.33
N ALA A 79 12.89 -1.02 20.08
CA ALA A 79 13.20 -2.37 19.68
C ALA A 79 14.49 -2.89 20.38
N GLN A 80 15.56 -2.09 20.44
CA GLN A 80 16.80 -2.45 21.15
C GLN A 80 16.54 -2.75 22.63
N ARG A 81 15.71 -1.95 23.30
CA ARG A 81 15.35 -2.12 24.71
C ARG A 81 14.37 -3.29 24.94
N GLY A 82 13.87 -3.93 23.88
CA GLY A 82 12.89 -5.01 23.97
C GLY A 82 11.51 -4.54 24.48
N ILE A 83 11.18 -3.25 24.32
CA ILE A 83 9.89 -2.69 24.74
C ILE A 83 8.86 -3.01 23.65
N LEU A 84 8.07 -4.07 23.89
CA LEU A 84 7.11 -4.65 22.94
C LEU A 84 5.66 -4.41 23.35
N GLY A 85 4.73 -4.54 22.39
CA GLY A 85 3.31 -4.72 22.68
C GLY A 85 2.55 -3.47 23.11
N HIS A 86 3.17 -2.31 23.04
CA HIS A 86 2.54 -1.03 23.35
C HIS A 86 2.21 -0.23 22.09
N ASP A 87 1.07 0.47 22.11
CA ASP A 87 0.63 1.39 21.04
C ASP A 87 1.34 2.75 21.13
N PHE A 88 2.64 2.74 21.44
CA PHE A 88 3.42 3.93 21.78
C PHE A 88 3.89 4.75 20.57
N ILE A 89 3.87 4.20 19.36
CA ILE A 89 4.54 4.80 18.22
C ILE A 89 3.58 4.82 17.05
N SER A 90 3.58 5.97 16.38
CA SER A 90 2.76 6.32 15.24
C SER A 90 2.28 5.14 14.42
N ARG A 91 1.00 5.21 14.09
CA ARG A 91 0.36 4.38 13.09
C ARG A 91 1.20 4.45 11.80
N PHE A 92 1.32 3.34 11.13
CA PHE A 92 1.54 3.36 9.68
C PHE A 92 0.23 2.78 9.13
N PRO A 93 -0.19 3.16 7.91
CA PRO A 93 -1.37 2.61 7.26
C PRO A 93 -1.51 1.08 7.45
N GLY A 94 -2.51 0.63 8.21
CA GLY A 94 -2.84 -0.79 8.40
C GLY A 94 -2.45 -1.42 9.75
N THR A 95 -1.98 -0.67 10.77
CA THR A 95 -1.58 -1.27 12.07
C THR A 95 -2.76 -1.67 12.96
N HIS A 96 -3.97 -1.31 12.56
CA HIS A 96 -5.17 -1.46 13.36
C HIS A 96 -6.20 -2.29 12.59
N VAL A 97 -6.44 -3.51 13.07
CA VAL A 97 -7.41 -4.42 12.46
C VAL A 97 -8.63 -4.51 13.37
N PRO A 98 -9.85 -4.16 12.90
CA PRO A 98 -11.06 -4.38 13.68
C PRO A 98 -11.20 -5.84 14.12
N ASP A 99 -11.49 -6.05 15.40
CA ASP A 99 -11.74 -7.33 16.03
C ASP A 99 -13.23 -7.67 15.92
N LEU A 100 -13.56 -8.44 14.90
CA LEU A 100 -14.95 -8.81 14.60
C LEU A 100 -15.37 -10.12 15.29
N GLY A 101 -14.84 -10.36 16.50
CA GLY A 101 -15.33 -11.38 17.44
C GLY A 101 -15.72 -10.83 18.83
N ASN A 102 -15.34 -9.58 19.17
CA ASN A 102 -15.61 -8.95 20.47
C ASN A 102 -15.98 -7.46 20.32
N ALA A 103 -17.28 -7.17 20.13
CA ALA A 103 -17.88 -5.84 20.29
C ALA A 103 -17.35 -4.69 19.39
N GLY A 104 -16.67 -4.98 18.28
CA GLY A 104 -16.20 -3.94 17.35
C GLY A 104 -15.00 -3.14 17.85
N GLN A 105 -14.20 -3.73 18.75
CA GLN A 105 -12.96 -3.10 19.20
C GLN A 105 -11.90 -3.14 18.10
N VAL A 106 -11.09 -2.10 17.98
CA VAL A 106 -9.95 -2.09 17.05
C VAL A 106 -8.75 -2.72 17.77
N ARG A 107 -8.15 -3.78 17.21
CA ARG A 107 -6.94 -4.38 17.76
C ARG A 107 -5.71 -3.88 17.00
N SER A 108 -4.74 -3.38 17.75
CA SER A 108 -3.42 -3.10 17.22
C SER A 108 -2.68 -4.41 16.90
N VAL A 109 -2.04 -4.47 15.73
CA VAL A 109 -1.08 -5.53 15.38
C VAL A 109 0.32 -5.27 15.97
N GLY A 110 0.45 -4.22 16.79
CA GLY A 110 1.69 -3.81 17.42
C GLY A 110 2.42 -2.73 16.63
N SER A 111 3.17 -1.91 17.37
CA SER A 111 3.86 -0.74 16.83
C SER A 111 5.16 -1.11 16.12
N LEU A 112 5.85 -2.18 16.53
CA LEU A 112 7.14 -2.60 15.99
C LEU A 112 7.01 -3.74 14.98
N ALA A 113 7.99 -3.84 14.06
CA ALA A 113 8.04 -4.89 13.04
C ALA A 113 8.02 -6.29 13.64
N TYR A 114 8.67 -6.47 14.79
CA TYR A 114 8.67 -7.74 15.52
C TYR A 114 7.30 -8.13 16.09
N ASP A 115 6.56 -7.18 16.65
CA ASP A 115 5.20 -7.44 17.14
C ASP A 115 4.29 -7.87 15.99
N ARG A 116 4.39 -7.17 14.85
CA ARG A 116 3.67 -7.53 13.63
C ARG A 116 4.06 -8.94 13.17
N PHE A 117 5.36 -9.25 13.12
CA PHE A 117 5.84 -10.59 12.78
C PHE A 117 5.25 -11.68 13.67
N LEU A 118 5.33 -11.54 14.99
CA LEU A 118 4.80 -12.54 15.91
C LEU A 118 3.30 -12.74 15.76
N ARG A 119 2.53 -11.66 15.57
CA ARG A 119 1.08 -11.77 15.36
C ARG A 119 0.73 -12.40 14.03
N LEU A 120 1.40 -11.99 12.95
CA LEU A 120 1.21 -12.53 11.61
C LEU A 120 1.58 -14.01 11.55
N ALA A 121 2.73 -14.38 12.12
CA ALA A 121 3.12 -15.76 12.28
C ALA A 121 2.02 -16.53 13.03
N ARG A 122 1.52 -16.05 14.17
CA ARG A 122 0.43 -16.75 14.90
C ARG A 122 -0.86 -16.87 14.10
N TRP A 123 -1.25 -15.86 13.32
CA TRP A 123 -2.45 -15.89 12.49
C TRP A 123 -2.34 -16.86 11.31
N GLN A 124 -1.15 -16.95 10.72
CA GLN A 124 -0.85 -17.84 9.60
C GLN A 124 -0.51 -19.27 10.06
N GLY A 125 -0.37 -19.49 11.37
CA GLY A 125 0.22 -20.70 11.92
C GLY A 125 1.68 -20.78 11.51
N GLY A 126 2.53 -19.92 12.10
CA GLY A 126 3.99 -19.71 12.10
C GLY A 126 4.72 -19.30 10.80
N VAL A 127 6.04 -19.54 10.76
CA VAL A 127 7.01 -19.12 9.72
C VAL A 127 7.04 -20.12 8.56
N LEU A 128 7.06 -19.64 7.31
CA LEU A 128 6.98 -20.51 6.13
C LEU A 128 8.13 -21.52 6.11
N ASP A 129 7.79 -22.74 5.69
CA ASP A 129 8.78 -23.75 5.33
C ASP A 129 9.27 -23.51 3.90
N GLU A 130 10.45 -24.05 3.57
CA GLU A 130 10.90 -24.28 2.19
C GLU A 130 9.98 -25.26 1.43
N SER A 131 8.77 -25.53 1.93
CA SER A 131 7.89 -26.56 1.39
C SER A 131 7.57 -26.31 -0.07
N THR A 132 7.42 -27.42 -0.78
CA THR A 132 7.06 -27.51 -2.19
C THR A 132 5.57 -27.25 -2.43
N GLU A 133 4.79 -26.92 -1.39
CA GLU A 133 3.35 -26.75 -1.51
C GLU A 133 2.98 -25.46 -2.27
N PRO A 134 2.04 -25.54 -3.23
CA PRO A 134 1.57 -24.38 -3.95
C PRO A 134 0.84 -23.42 -3.00
N VAL A 135 1.33 -22.18 -2.95
CA VAL A 135 0.80 -21.09 -2.11
C VAL A 135 -0.55 -20.57 -2.62
N PHE A 136 -0.79 -20.78 -3.89
CA PHE A 136 -2.01 -20.43 -4.59
C PHE A 136 -2.19 -21.37 -5.78
N THR A 137 -3.42 -21.45 -6.27
CA THR A 137 -3.71 -21.94 -7.61
C THR A 137 -4.08 -20.76 -8.50
N THR A 138 -4.17 -20.98 -9.80
CA THR A 138 -4.66 -19.97 -10.74
C THR A 138 -5.94 -20.45 -11.41
N GLY A 139 -6.85 -19.52 -11.68
CA GLY A 139 -8.04 -19.72 -12.48
C GLY A 139 -8.09 -18.71 -13.62
N SER A 140 -8.78 -19.03 -14.71
CA SER A 140 -9.00 -18.06 -15.78
C SER A 140 -9.84 -16.89 -15.28
N THR A 141 -9.40 -15.66 -15.57
CA THR A 141 -10.23 -14.47 -15.34
C THR A 141 -11.31 -14.41 -16.42
N PRO A 142 -12.59 -14.26 -16.05
CA PRO A 142 -13.66 -14.14 -17.04
C PRO A 142 -13.41 -12.98 -18.01
N ARG A 143 -13.77 -13.18 -19.29
CA ARG A 143 -13.75 -12.11 -20.30
C ARG A 143 -14.66 -10.96 -19.86
N ALA A 144 -14.30 -9.74 -20.23
CA ALA A 144 -14.98 -8.51 -19.86
C ALA A 144 -16.46 -8.46 -20.29
N GLY A 145 -16.85 -9.21 -21.34
CA GLY A 145 -18.20 -9.21 -21.91
C GLY A 145 -18.54 -7.96 -22.74
N VAL A 146 -17.90 -6.83 -22.45
CA VAL A 146 -18.07 -5.54 -23.15
C VAL A 146 -16.72 -5.11 -23.74
N TRP A 147 -16.23 -5.87 -24.72
CA TRP A 147 -14.92 -5.63 -25.36
C TRP A 147 -15.08 -5.28 -26.85
N PRO A 148 -15.31 -3.99 -27.19
CA PRO A 148 -15.52 -3.56 -28.58
C PRO A 148 -14.22 -3.35 -29.38
N TRP A 149 -13.06 -3.62 -28.78
CA TRP A 149 -11.78 -3.20 -29.33
C TRP A 149 -11.23 -4.23 -30.32
N ALA A 150 -10.68 -3.74 -31.44
CA ALA A 150 -9.96 -4.59 -32.40
C ALA A 150 -8.68 -5.21 -31.80
N PHE A 151 -8.18 -4.63 -30.69
CA PHE A 151 -7.09 -5.20 -29.92
C PHE A 151 -7.59 -6.43 -29.14
N PRO A 152 -6.88 -7.58 -29.17
CA PRO A 152 -7.30 -8.76 -28.44
C PRO A 152 -7.37 -8.47 -26.94
N GLU A 153 -8.47 -8.85 -26.30
CA GLU A 153 -8.58 -8.71 -24.84
C GLU A 153 -7.46 -9.53 -24.17
N PRO A 154 -6.62 -8.93 -23.31
CA PRO A 154 -5.56 -9.64 -22.61
C PRO A 154 -6.12 -10.81 -21.81
N GLU A 155 -5.47 -11.97 -21.92
CA GLU A 155 -5.79 -13.12 -21.07
C GLU A 155 -5.17 -12.91 -19.69
N LEU A 156 -6.03 -12.88 -18.67
CA LEU A 156 -5.61 -12.72 -17.28
C LEU A 156 -5.91 -13.98 -16.48
N MET A 157 -5.08 -14.24 -15.47
CA MET A 157 -5.21 -15.39 -14.59
C MET A 157 -5.40 -14.90 -13.15
N THR A 158 -6.53 -15.27 -12.53
CA THR A 158 -6.83 -14.94 -11.15
C THR A 158 -6.09 -15.87 -10.22
N ILE A 159 -5.32 -15.30 -9.30
CA ILE A 159 -4.71 -16.01 -8.18
C ILE A 159 -5.81 -16.40 -7.19
N ILE A 160 -5.85 -17.67 -6.80
CA ILE A 160 -6.71 -18.21 -5.77
C ILE A 160 -5.80 -18.67 -4.63
N PRO A 161 -5.60 -17.84 -3.58
CA PRO A 161 -4.74 -18.20 -2.47
C PRO A 161 -5.23 -19.49 -1.81
N ALA A 162 -4.30 -20.39 -1.46
CA ALA A 162 -4.64 -21.66 -0.83
C ALA A 162 -5.36 -21.41 0.51
N PRO A 163 -6.48 -22.11 0.79
CA PRO A 163 -7.32 -21.86 1.96
C PRO A 163 -6.67 -22.22 3.30
N THR A 164 -5.66 -23.09 3.28
CA THR A 164 -4.99 -23.60 4.48
C THR A 164 -3.53 -23.86 4.18
N ARG A 165 -2.64 -23.34 5.03
CA ARG A 165 -1.31 -23.92 5.18
C ARG A 165 -1.28 -24.82 6.40
N SER A 166 -0.47 -25.86 6.30
CA SER A 166 -0.11 -26.69 7.44
C SER A 166 0.44 -25.81 8.56
N VAL A 167 -0.23 -25.86 9.71
CA VAL A 167 0.03 -25.05 10.90
C VAL A 167 1.48 -25.24 11.32
N VAL A 168 2.30 -24.20 11.15
CA VAL A 168 3.62 -24.14 11.74
C VAL A 168 3.45 -24.02 13.25
N SER A 169 4.15 -24.88 13.96
CA SER A 169 4.12 -24.94 15.42
C SER A 169 4.92 -23.82 16.06
N ASP A 170 4.57 -23.44 17.29
CA ASP A 170 5.36 -22.52 18.13
C ASP A 170 6.84 -22.95 18.23
N LEU A 171 7.10 -24.27 18.11
CA LEU A 171 8.45 -24.83 18.09
C LEU A 171 9.27 -24.29 16.91
N ARG A 172 8.71 -24.19 15.70
CA ARG A 172 9.44 -23.69 14.53
C ARG A 172 9.67 -22.19 14.61
N LEU A 173 8.69 -21.44 15.08
CA LEU A 173 8.88 -20.02 15.37
C LEU A 173 10.05 -19.82 16.35
N LYS A 174 10.11 -20.64 17.41
CA LYS A 174 11.23 -20.64 18.35
C LYS A 174 12.56 -20.98 17.67
N LEU A 175 12.62 -22.08 16.89
CA LEU A 175 13.84 -22.48 16.17
C LEU A 175 14.35 -21.39 15.22
N PHE A 176 13.43 -20.73 14.50
CA PHE A 176 13.77 -19.60 13.64
C PHE A 176 14.39 -18.44 14.42
N LEU A 177 13.79 -18.06 15.56
CA LEU A 177 14.30 -16.98 16.40
C LEU A 177 15.66 -17.33 17.03
N ASP A 178 15.86 -18.59 17.42
CA ASP A 178 17.14 -19.09 17.93
C ASP A 178 18.22 -19.05 16.82
N GLN A 179 17.87 -19.45 15.59
CA GLN A 179 18.77 -19.38 14.43
C GLN A 179 19.13 -17.94 14.07
N LEU A 180 18.19 -17.00 14.16
CA LEU A 180 18.39 -15.60 13.81
C LEU A 180 19.54 -14.93 14.57
N LEU A 181 19.71 -15.29 15.83
CA LEU A 181 20.78 -14.75 16.67
C LEU A 181 22.16 -15.35 16.38
N LEU A 182 22.19 -16.46 15.65
CA LEU A 182 23.42 -17.18 15.31
C LEU A 182 23.82 -16.98 13.83
N ASP A 183 22.93 -16.42 13.00
CA ASP A 183 23.17 -16.22 11.58
C ASP A 183 24.17 -15.07 11.33
N GLN A 184 25.05 -15.27 10.34
CA GLN A 184 26.01 -14.25 9.92
C GLN A 184 25.37 -13.14 9.09
N ASP A 185 24.16 -13.39 8.57
CA ASP A 185 23.34 -12.46 7.80
C ASP A 185 21.88 -12.49 8.30
N PRO A 186 21.62 -11.90 9.48
CA PRO A 186 20.31 -11.94 10.12
C PRO A 186 19.23 -11.23 9.30
N LEU A 187 19.58 -10.21 8.50
CA LEU A 187 18.60 -9.50 7.67
C LEU A 187 18.07 -10.39 6.56
N ARG A 188 18.95 -11.12 5.87
CA ARG A 188 18.55 -12.11 4.86
C ARG A 188 17.69 -13.22 5.49
N LEU A 189 18.02 -13.66 6.70
CA LEU A 189 17.22 -14.67 7.38
C LEU A 189 15.81 -14.14 7.70
N ILE A 190 15.67 -12.89 8.15
CA ILE A 190 14.36 -12.25 8.35
C ILE A 190 13.56 -12.20 7.05
N GLU A 191 14.16 -11.77 5.93
CA GLU A 191 13.49 -11.79 4.62
C GLU A 191 13.01 -13.20 4.25
N SER A 192 13.85 -14.21 4.48
CA SER A 192 13.53 -15.61 4.20
C SER A 192 12.39 -16.16 5.06
N ALA A 193 12.17 -15.61 6.27
CA ALA A 193 11.05 -15.98 7.13
C ALA A 193 9.69 -15.71 6.46
N TRP A 194 9.68 -14.75 5.54
CA TRP A 194 8.51 -14.28 4.84
C TRP A 194 8.36 -14.88 3.45
N SER A 195 9.47 -15.11 2.76
CA SER A 195 9.50 -15.84 1.51
C SER A 195 10.86 -16.54 1.37
N PRO A 196 10.96 -17.83 1.71
CA PRO A 196 12.24 -18.55 1.72
C PRO A 196 12.89 -18.67 0.34
N ARG A 197 12.12 -18.37 -0.72
CA ARG A 197 12.57 -18.40 -2.11
C ARG A 197 13.00 -17.03 -2.65
N THR A 198 12.88 -15.97 -1.85
CA THR A 198 13.38 -14.65 -2.25
C THR A 198 14.86 -14.53 -1.93
N GLY A 199 15.66 -14.14 -2.93
CA GLY A 199 16.99 -13.62 -2.66
C GLY A 199 16.90 -12.32 -1.86
N SER A 200 17.96 -11.99 -1.12
CA SER A 200 17.96 -10.75 -0.34
C SER A 200 17.75 -9.54 -1.25
N LYS A 201 16.86 -8.63 -0.86
CA LYS A 201 16.64 -7.37 -1.58
C LYS A 201 17.57 -6.26 -1.13
N HIS A 202 18.36 -6.51 -0.08
CA HIS A 202 19.31 -5.55 0.47
C HIS A 202 20.54 -5.44 -0.43
N GLY A 203 20.71 -4.28 -1.05
CA GLY A 203 21.93 -3.97 -1.82
C GLY A 203 23.16 -3.86 -0.93
N LYS A 204 24.34 -3.77 -1.55
CA LYS A 204 25.64 -3.68 -0.84
C LYS A 204 25.66 -2.56 0.20
N THR A 205 25.18 -1.37 -0.16
CA THR A 205 25.11 -0.21 0.74
C THR A 205 24.24 -0.48 1.96
N THR A 206 23.07 -1.12 1.76
CA THR A 206 22.14 -1.49 2.83
C THR A 206 22.78 -2.49 3.80
N GLN A 207 23.50 -3.48 3.27
CA GLN A 207 24.26 -4.44 4.07
C GLN A 207 25.41 -3.79 4.85
N GLU A 208 26.12 -2.84 4.25
CA GLU A 208 27.19 -2.09 4.93
C GLU A 208 26.65 -1.24 6.09
N VAL A 209 25.53 -0.55 5.89
CA VAL A 209 24.86 0.23 6.96
C VAL A 209 24.35 -0.68 8.07
N ALA A 210 23.76 -1.83 7.72
CA ALA A 210 23.34 -2.81 8.71
C ALA A 210 24.52 -3.29 9.58
N LYS A 211 25.66 -3.63 8.96
CA LYS A 211 26.87 -4.05 9.67
C LYS A 211 27.42 -2.95 10.57
N GLU A 212 27.40 -1.70 10.12
CA GLU A 212 27.85 -0.56 10.92
C GLU A 212 26.98 -0.37 12.18
N ILE A 213 25.66 -0.47 12.03
CA ILE A 213 24.71 -0.36 13.15
C ILE A 213 24.86 -1.56 14.11
N LEU A 214 24.92 -2.78 13.58
CA LEU A 214 25.09 -4.01 14.37
C LEU A 214 26.46 -4.08 15.07
N GLY A 215 27.52 -3.50 14.49
CA GLY A 215 28.83 -3.44 15.12
C GLY A 215 28.88 -2.59 16.40
N ARG A 216 27.82 -1.82 16.70
CA ARG A 216 27.71 -0.94 17.87
C ARG A 216 26.69 -1.40 18.90
N ARG A 217 25.95 -2.48 18.65
CA ARG A 217 24.82 -2.92 19.50
C ARG A 217 24.71 -4.43 19.59
N ASP A 218 24.19 -4.90 20.71
CA ASP A 218 23.87 -6.31 20.88
C ASP A 218 22.63 -6.69 20.05
N PRO A 219 22.73 -7.65 19.12
CA PRO A 219 21.59 -8.07 18.32
C PRO A 219 20.58 -8.80 19.20
N ASN A 220 19.33 -8.36 19.13
CA ASN A 220 18.18 -9.09 19.67
C ASN A 220 17.06 -9.15 18.62
N PRO A 221 16.11 -10.10 18.69
CA PRO A 221 15.15 -10.27 17.61
C PRO A 221 14.29 -9.02 17.36
N PRO A 222 13.72 -8.34 18.39
CA PRO A 222 13.03 -7.07 18.17
C PRO A 222 13.83 -6.05 17.35
N PHE A 223 15.08 -5.80 17.74
CA PHE A 223 15.95 -4.87 17.06
C PHE A 223 16.25 -5.28 15.62
N LEU A 224 16.55 -6.56 15.38
CA LEU A 224 16.87 -7.05 14.04
C LEU A 224 15.69 -6.90 13.07
N PHE A 225 14.47 -7.21 13.52
CA PHE A 225 13.27 -7.03 12.71
C PHE A 225 12.97 -5.57 12.41
N GLU A 226 13.15 -4.68 13.40
CA GLU A 226 12.92 -3.25 13.20
C GLU A 226 13.99 -2.62 12.30
N LEU A 227 15.25 -3.03 12.45
CA LEU A 227 16.36 -2.62 11.57
C LEU A 227 16.10 -3.04 10.12
N GLU A 228 15.64 -4.26 9.91
CA GLU A 228 15.34 -4.80 8.59
C GLU A 228 14.20 -4.03 7.90
N ASP A 229 13.10 -3.75 8.63
CA ASP A 229 11.97 -2.95 8.14
C ASP A 229 12.38 -1.50 7.86
N ALA A 230 13.16 -0.89 8.75
CA ALA A 230 13.68 0.46 8.59
C ALA A 230 14.57 0.59 7.35
N LEU A 231 15.50 -0.35 7.15
CA LEU A 231 16.39 -0.37 5.99
C LEU A 231 15.64 -0.63 4.68
N ALA A 232 14.62 -1.49 4.68
CA ALA A 232 13.79 -1.72 3.51
C ALA A 232 13.02 -0.46 3.10
N CYS A 233 12.40 0.23 4.07
CA CYS A 233 11.71 1.50 3.83
C CYS A 233 12.69 2.58 3.35
N ALA A 234 13.81 2.74 4.05
CA ALA A 234 14.82 3.75 3.74
C ALA A 234 15.45 3.54 2.34
N THR A 235 15.75 2.29 1.98
CA THR A 235 16.26 1.93 0.65
C THR A 235 15.21 2.20 -0.43
N TRP A 236 13.93 1.88 -0.18
CA TRP A 236 12.87 2.21 -1.12
C TRP A 236 12.73 3.72 -1.30
N MET A 237 12.73 4.48 -0.21
CA MET A 237 12.62 5.94 -0.22
C MET A 237 13.80 6.61 -0.93
N GLN A 238 15.03 6.09 -0.82
CA GLN A 238 16.20 6.62 -1.53
C GLN A 238 16.02 6.59 -3.07
N ASN A 239 15.28 5.60 -3.57
CA ASN A 239 15.03 5.44 -5.00
C ASN A 239 13.83 6.26 -5.50
N HIS A 240 13.14 6.99 -4.63
CA HIS A 240 11.93 7.72 -4.96
C HIS A 240 12.01 9.18 -4.47
N SER A 241 11.41 10.08 -5.24
CA SER A 241 11.35 11.49 -4.84
C SER A 241 10.30 11.68 -3.75
N SER A 242 10.75 11.77 -2.50
CA SER A 242 9.89 12.12 -1.37
C SER A 242 9.32 13.54 -1.56
N VAL A 243 8.00 13.66 -1.42
CA VAL A 243 7.23 14.89 -1.63
C VAL A 243 6.41 15.30 -0.39
N GLY A 244 6.41 14.47 0.64
CA GLY A 244 5.88 14.81 1.94
C GLY A 244 6.35 13.83 2.98
N ARG A 245 6.57 14.32 4.20
CA ARG A 245 6.88 13.49 5.36
C ARG A 245 6.35 14.11 6.64
N GLY A 246 6.05 13.27 7.63
CA GLY A 246 5.68 13.72 8.96
C GLY A 246 4.52 12.92 9.56
N PHE A 247 4.07 13.36 10.73
CA PHE A 247 2.91 12.79 11.38
C PHE A 247 1.63 13.41 10.83
N TYR A 248 0.75 12.57 10.31
CA TYR A 248 -0.59 12.91 9.88
C TYR A 248 -1.59 11.99 10.59
N ARG A 249 -2.45 12.55 11.44
CA ARG A 249 -3.52 11.84 12.17
C ARG A 249 -3.05 10.56 12.90
N GLY A 250 -1.89 10.67 13.55
CA GLY A 250 -1.26 9.67 14.38
C GLY A 250 -0.34 8.79 13.57
N CYS A 251 -0.31 8.94 12.24
CA CYS A 251 0.46 8.10 11.35
C CYS A 251 1.73 8.79 10.85
N TRP A 252 2.89 8.14 10.90
CA TRP A 252 4.04 8.62 10.13
C TRP A 252 3.82 8.25 8.67
N LEU A 253 3.85 9.25 7.80
CA LEU A 253 3.69 9.07 6.37
C LEU A 253 4.93 9.64 5.68
N GLU A 254 5.54 8.86 4.79
CA GLU A 254 6.47 9.38 3.79
C GLU A 254 5.86 9.14 2.41
N VAL A 255 5.44 10.23 1.78
CA VAL A 255 4.79 10.21 0.46
C VAL A 255 5.85 10.50 -0.59
N SER A 256 5.87 9.70 -1.64
CA SER A 256 6.70 9.92 -2.83
C SER A 256 5.82 10.17 -4.06
N LEU A 257 6.38 10.76 -5.11
CA LEU A 257 5.75 10.76 -6.44
C LEU A 257 6.27 9.59 -7.27
N MET A 258 5.34 8.89 -7.91
CA MET A 258 5.66 7.78 -8.80
C MET A 258 4.97 7.96 -10.15
N HIS A 259 5.70 7.64 -11.23
CA HIS A 259 5.15 7.66 -12.57
C HIS A 259 4.12 6.52 -12.75
N LEU A 260 3.02 6.79 -13.46
CA LEU A 260 1.90 5.85 -13.65
C LEU A 260 2.30 4.52 -14.27
N THR A 261 3.35 4.53 -15.09
CA THR A 261 3.91 3.35 -15.75
C THR A 261 4.78 2.49 -14.83
N ALA A 262 5.18 3.04 -13.68
CA ALA A 262 5.97 2.31 -12.69
C ALA A 262 5.07 1.62 -11.64
N ILE A 263 3.81 2.05 -11.52
CA ILE A 263 2.83 1.45 -10.62
C ILE A 263 2.13 0.31 -11.36
N ARG A 264 2.07 -0.88 -10.77
CA ARG A 264 1.41 -2.03 -11.38
C ARG A 264 0.09 -2.34 -10.67
N ASN A 265 -1.03 -2.26 -11.40
CA ASN A 265 -2.32 -2.74 -10.90
C ASN A 265 -2.29 -4.25 -10.64
N THR A 266 -2.85 -4.66 -9.51
CA THR A 266 -2.89 -6.06 -9.06
C THR A 266 -4.32 -6.61 -9.07
N GLU A 267 -5.32 -5.76 -9.18
CA GLU A 267 -6.75 -6.10 -9.10
C GLU A 267 -7.54 -5.52 -10.27
N LEU A 268 -8.74 -6.07 -10.47
CA LEU A 268 -9.74 -5.51 -11.38
C LEU A 268 -10.51 -4.37 -10.69
N ALA A 269 -10.83 -3.31 -11.43
CA ALA A 269 -11.46 -2.10 -10.93
C ALA A 269 -12.99 -2.09 -11.16
N GLN A 270 -13.74 -1.47 -10.25
CA GLN A 270 -15.17 -1.21 -10.43
C GLN A 270 -15.40 0.04 -11.27
N THR A 271 -16.23 -0.09 -12.30
CA THR A 271 -16.64 1.00 -13.21
C THR A 271 -17.23 2.19 -12.46
N ALA A 272 -18.19 1.94 -11.55
CA ALA A 272 -18.82 2.99 -10.76
C ALA A 272 -17.83 3.74 -9.86
N ARG A 273 -16.86 3.03 -9.26
CA ARG A 273 -15.81 3.64 -8.44
C ARG A 273 -14.81 4.42 -9.27
N VAL A 274 -14.43 3.92 -10.46
CA VAL A 274 -13.56 4.67 -11.37
C VAL A 274 -14.22 5.97 -11.84
N LEU A 275 -15.52 5.96 -12.14
CA LEU A 275 -16.25 7.19 -12.45
C LEU A 275 -16.27 8.17 -11.26
N GLN A 276 -16.44 7.66 -10.04
CA GLN A 276 -16.33 8.47 -8.83
C GLN A 276 -14.93 9.10 -8.71
N GLU A 277 -13.86 8.33 -8.94
CA GLU A 277 -12.49 8.84 -8.89
C GLU A 277 -12.22 9.87 -9.99
N LEU A 278 -12.74 9.70 -11.21
CA LEU A 278 -12.65 10.73 -12.25
C LEU A 278 -13.27 12.07 -11.82
N ARG A 279 -14.39 12.05 -11.09
CA ARG A 279 -15.00 13.27 -10.53
C ARG A 279 -14.21 13.80 -9.34
N SER A 280 -13.68 12.91 -8.49
CA SER A 280 -12.80 13.28 -7.38
C SER A 280 -11.56 13.99 -7.90
N LEU A 281 -10.96 13.54 -9.00
CA LEU A 281 -9.78 14.15 -9.61
C LEU A 281 -9.98 15.64 -9.91
N ILE A 282 -11.16 16.03 -10.40
CA ILE A 282 -11.53 17.41 -10.70
C ILE A 282 -11.81 18.20 -9.41
N THR A 283 -12.57 17.61 -8.50
CA THR A 283 -13.17 18.35 -7.37
C THR A 283 -12.29 18.38 -6.13
N ARG A 284 -11.52 17.33 -5.86
CA ARG A 284 -10.83 17.07 -4.58
C ARG A 284 -9.38 16.60 -4.75
N GLY A 285 -9.06 15.92 -5.84
CA GLY A 285 -7.79 15.20 -6.01
C GLY A 285 -7.88 13.75 -5.51
N PHE A 286 -6.74 13.15 -5.16
CA PHE A 286 -6.66 11.78 -4.67
C PHE A 286 -5.91 11.67 -3.35
N ALA A 287 -6.33 10.71 -2.52
CA ALA A 287 -5.44 10.11 -1.53
C ALA A 287 -4.26 9.39 -2.22
N PRO A 288 -3.12 9.17 -1.54
CA PRO A 288 -1.99 8.44 -2.10
C PRO A 288 -2.31 6.96 -2.36
N ILE A 289 -1.78 6.41 -3.45
CA ILE A 289 -1.83 4.97 -3.74
C ILE A 289 -0.86 4.24 -2.82
N VAL A 290 -1.23 3.09 -2.30
CA VAL A 290 -0.33 2.25 -1.51
C VAL A 290 0.35 1.26 -2.45
N VAL A 291 1.68 1.21 -2.39
CA VAL A 291 2.52 0.30 -3.19
C VAL A 291 3.44 -0.52 -2.31
N ASN A 292 3.76 -1.73 -2.76
CA ASN A 292 4.72 -2.59 -2.07
C ASN A 292 6.10 -2.61 -2.75
N GLU A 293 6.98 -3.48 -2.27
CA GLU A 293 8.38 -3.58 -2.73
C GLU A 293 8.55 -4.14 -4.14
N TYR A 294 7.46 -4.46 -4.83
CA TYR A 294 7.39 -4.82 -6.24
C TYR A 294 6.69 -3.74 -7.08
N ASN A 295 6.48 -2.54 -6.52
CA ASN A 295 5.66 -1.47 -7.07
C ASN A 295 4.22 -1.91 -7.42
N ALA A 296 3.77 -2.98 -6.76
CA ALA A 296 2.42 -3.48 -6.91
C ALA A 296 1.48 -2.53 -6.17
N ASN A 297 0.44 -2.06 -6.83
CA ASN A 297 -0.66 -1.32 -6.23
C ASN A 297 -1.40 -2.27 -5.28
N VAL A 298 -1.28 -2.04 -3.98
CA VAL A 298 -1.96 -2.84 -2.95
C VAL A 298 -3.21 -2.13 -2.41
N ASP A 299 -3.34 -0.82 -2.66
CA ASP A 299 -4.58 -0.06 -2.49
C ASP A 299 -4.55 1.19 -3.37
N GLY A 300 -5.64 1.43 -4.11
CA GLY A 300 -5.78 2.55 -5.03
C GLY A 300 -5.95 2.15 -6.49
N THR A 301 -6.28 0.90 -6.79
CA THR A 301 -6.55 0.39 -8.16
C THR A 301 -7.50 1.31 -8.94
N HIS A 302 -8.59 1.77 -8.33
CA HIS A 302 -9.54 2.68 -8.98
C HIS A 302 -8.94 4.04 -9.32
N ARG A 303 -8.10 4.62 -8.44
CA ARG A 303 -7.42 5.90 -8.64
C ARG A 303 -6.38 5.79 -9.76
N GLN A 304 -5.63 4.69 -9.79
CA GLN A 304 -4.68 4.43 -10.87
C GLN A 304 -5.39 4.27 -12.22
N THR A 305 -6.43 3.44 -12.28
CA THR A 305 -7.20 3.20 -13.50
C THR A 305 -7.92 4.47 -13.99
N ALA A 306 -8.46 5.28 -13.07
CA ALA A 306 -9.04 6.59 -13.40
C ALA A 306 -8.00 7.54 -14.02
N SER A 307 -6.76 7.51 -13.56
CA SER A 307 -5.68 8.35 -14.11
C SER A 307 -5.26 7.95 -15.53
N TRP A 308 -5.16 6.63 -15.79
CA TRP A 308 -4.94 6.15 -17.15
C TRP A 308 -6.10 6.49 -18.08
N LEU A 309 -7.34 6.32 -17.60
CA LEU A 309 -8.54 6.69 -18.34
C LEU A 309 -8.61 8.19 -18.61
N TRP A 310 -8.21 9.03 -17.65
CA TRP A 310 -8.07 10.48 -17.83
C TRP A 310 -7.12 10.83 -18.97
N ASN A 311 -5.95 10.18 -19.04
CA ASN A 311 -4.99 10.39 -20.12
C ASN A 311 -5.49 9.92 -21.47
N LEU A 312 -6.23 8.81 -21.51
CA LEU A 312 -6.86 8.31 -22.73
C LEU A 312 -7.94 9.29 -23.21
N LEU A 313 -8.76 9.82 -22.30
CA LEU A 313 -9.80 10.80 -22.63
C LEU A 313 -9.23 12.19 -22.97
N HIS A 314 -7.96 12.44 -22.69
CA HIS A 314 -7.29 13.70 -23.01
C HIS A 314 -7.24 13.91 -24.52
N GLY A 315 -7.67 15.09 -24.98
CA GLY A 315 -7.74 15.42 -26.40
C GLY A 315 -8.96 14.87 -27.17
N LEU A 316 -9.81 14.05 -26.54
CA LEU A 316 -11.00 13.50 -27.21
C LEU A 316 -12.14 14.54 -27.29
N SER A 317 -12.83 14.59 -28.44
CA SER A 317 -14.01 15.44 -28.64
C SER A 317 -15.27 14.81 -28.04
N VAL A 318 -16.24 15.60 -27.55
CA VAL A 318 -17.51 15.05 -27.01
C VAL A 318 -18.31 14.38 -28.12
N THR A 319 -18.28 14.96 -29.33
CA THR A 319 -18.93 14.42 -30.53
C THR A 319 -18.31 13.10 -31.00
N ALA A 320 -17.09 12.79 -30.58
CA ALA A 320 -16.42 11.52 -30.86
C ALA A 320 -16.58 10.51 -29.72
N LEU A 321 -17.33 10.78 -28.65
CA LEU A 321 -17.49 9.82 -27.55
C LEU A 321 -18.61 8.80 -27.87
N ASP A 322 -18.32 7.89 -28.80
CA ASP A 322 -19.24 6.82 -29.23
C ASP A 322 -18.45 5.59 -29.69
N LEU A 323 -18.88 4.38 -29.29
CA LEU A 323 -18.25 3.11 -29.67
C LEU A 323 -18.41 2.76 -31.15
N SER A 324 -19.20 3.49 -31.93
CA SER A 324 -19.35 3.35 -33.37
C SER A 324 -18.54 4.39 -34.15
N SER A 325 -17.88 5.34 -33.47
CA SER A 325 -17.15 6.43 -34.11
C SER A 325 -15.74 5.99 -34.55
N ASP A 326 -15.44 6.10 -35.85
CA ASP A 326 -14.08 5.88 -36.38
C ASP A 326 -13.04 6.81 -35.76
N GLN A 327 -13.45 8.05 -35.45
CA GLN A 327 -12.58 9.02 -34.78
C GLN A 327 -12.22 8.55 -33.36
N PHE A 328 -13.20 7.98 -32.64
CA PHE A 328 -12.97 7.39 -31.33
C PHE A 328 -12.00 6.23 -31.38
N TYR A 329 -12.22 5.27 -32.30
CA TYR A 329 -11.33 4.13 -32.47
C TYR A 329 -9.91 4.55 -32.84
N THR A 330 -9.76 5.52 -33.74
CA THR A 330 -8.45 6.04 -34.14
C THR A 330 -7.71 6.66 -32.95
N HIS A 331 -8.43 7.41 -32.11
CA HIS A 331 -7.88 8.01 -30.90
C HIS A 331 -7.42 6.95 -29.90
N VAL A 332 -8.27 5.96 -29.60
CA VAL A 332 -7.94 4.86 -28.70
C VAL A 332 -6.78 4.04 -29.23
N ALA A 333 -6.77 3.69 -30.52
CA ALA A 333 -5.68 2.95 -31.16
C ALA A 333 -4.35 3.72 -31.08
N SER A 334 -4.37 5.03 -31.33
CA SER A 334 -3.17 5.88 -31.20
C SER A 334 -2.66 5.93 -29.76
N PHE A 335 -3.56 5.97 -28.77
CA PHE A 335 -3.19 5.91 -27.36
C PHE A 335 -2.56 4.56 -26.99
N LEU A 336 -3.20 3.45 -27.39
CA LEU A 336 -2.72 2.10 -27.12
C LEU A 336 -1.35 1.84 -27.77
N ALA A 337 -1.15 2.27 -29.02
CA ALA A 337 0.13 2.12 -29.71
C ALA A 337 1.32 2.74 -28.97
N ARG A 338 1.08 3.74 -28.11
CA ARG A 338 2.12 4.40 -27.30
C ARG A 338 2.26 3.85 -25.89
N HIS A 339 1.19 3.29 -25.33
CA HIS A 339 1.10 3.08 -23.88
C HIS A 339 0.64 1.69 -23.45
N VAL A 340 0.23 0.80 -24.36
CA VAL A 340 -0.31 -0.52 -23.98
C VAL A 340 0.69 -1.36 -23.16
N ASP A 341 1.95 -1.39 -23.59
CA ASP A 341 3.01 -2.13 -22.88
C ASP A 341 3.33 -1.49 -21.52
N LEU A 342 3.27 -0.16 -21.45
CA LEU A 342 3.51 0.61 -20.23
C LEU A 342 2.38 0.46 -19.19
N MET A 343 1.15 0.19 -19.65
CA MET A 343 0.01 -0.09 -18.77
C MET A 343 0.09 -1.50 -18.17
N GLY A 344 0.67 -2.44 -18.92
CA GLY A 344 0.55 -3.87 -18.64
C GLY A 344 -0.86 -4.40 -18.95
N PRO A 345 -1.02 -5.74 -19.00
CA PRO A 345 -2.23 -6.38 -19.50
C PRO A 345 -3.46 -6.09 -18.61
N VAL A 346 -3.28 -6.03 -17.28
CA VAL A 346 -4.35 -5.76 -16.32
C VAL A 346 -4.94 -4.37 -16.52
N THR A 347 -4.10 -3.35 -16.49
CA THR A 347 -4.53 -1.95 -16.64
C THR A 347 -5.09 -1.69 -18.02
N ALA A 348 -4.44 -2.19 -19.08
CA ALA A 348 -4.93 -2.03 -20.45
C ALA A 348 -6.34 -2.64 -20.61
N ARG A 349 -6.55 -3.84 -20.07
CA ARG A 349 -7.88 -4.46 -20.02
C ARG A 349 -8.88 -3.59 -19.27
N GLU A 350 -8.56 -3.17 -18.06
CA GLU A 350 -9.53 -2.47 -17.21
C GLU A 350 -9.86 -1.07 -17.72
N VAL A 351 -8.89 -0.31 -18.23
CA VAL A 351 -9.14 1.02 -18.83
C VAL A 351 -10.10 0.91 -20.02
N LEU A 352 -9.85 -0.04 -20.91
CA LEU A 352 -10.64 -0.24 -22.12
C LEU A 352 -12.04 -0.81 -21.83
N ARG A 353 -12.14 -1.80 -20.93
CA ARG A 353 -13.44 -2.33 -20.49
C ARG A 353 -14.29 -1.24 -19.84
N ILE A 354 -13.72 -0.51 -18.87
CA ILE A 354 -14.44 0.52 -18.11
C ILE A 354 -14.87 1.66 -19.04
N LEU A 355 -14.00 2.10 -19.95
CA LEU A 355 -14.39 3.12 -20.93
C LEU A 355 -15.59 2.67 -21.76
N ALA A 356 -15.60 1.43 -22.25
CA ALA A 356 -16.73 0.91 -23.01
C ALA A 356 -18.03 0.87 -22.18
N GLU A 357 -17.97 0.38 -20.94
CA GLU A 357 -19.12 0.36 -20.04
C GLU A 357 -19.65 1.77 -19.72
N LEU A 358 -18.77 2.74 -19.47
CA LEU A 358 -19.16 4.12 -19.20
C LEU A 358 -19.78 4.81 -20.43
N ILE A 359 -19.39 4.41 -21.65
CA ILE A 359 -20.00 4.94 -22.88
C ILE A 359 -21.38 4.33 -23.14
N VAL A 360 -21.52 3.02 -22.90
CA VAL A 360 -22.78 2.29 -23.13
C VAL A 360 -23.85 2.68 -22.13
N ASP A 361 -23.49 2.94 -20.87
CA ASP A 361 -24.43 3.40 -19.84
C ASP A 361 -24.81 4.88 -20.03
N PRO A 362 -26.10 5.22 -20.29
CA PRO A 362 -26.50 6.59 -20.59
C PRO A 362 -26.24 7.61 -19.47
N ALA A 363 -26.29 7.18 -18.21
CA ALA A 363 -26.04 8.06 -17.07
C ALA A 363 -24.56 8.40 -16.97
N SER A 364 -23.69 7.39 -17.04
CA SER A 364 -22.24 7.54 -17.06
C SER A 364 -21.75 8.30 -18.28
N HIS A 365 -22.31 8.03 -19.46
CA HIS A 365 -21.97 8.71 -20.71
C HIS A 365 -22.24 10.22 -20.61
N ARG A 366 -23.37 10.60 -20.01
CA ARG A 366 -23.68 12.01 -19.74
C ARG A 366 -22.62 12.65 -18.84
N VAL A 367 -22.19 11.98 -17.77
CA VAL A 367 -21.14 12.49 -16.88
C VAL A 367 -19.81 12.65 -17.64
N LEU A 368 -19.43 11.66 -18.45
CA LEU A 368 -18.24 11.75 -19.29
C LEU A 368 -18.29 12.95 -20.24
N ALA A 369 -19.42 13.15 -20.93
CA ALA A 369 -19.59 14.21 -21.93
C ALA A 369 -19.67 15.61 -21.32
N THR A 370 -20.34 15.76 -20.17
CA THR A 370 -20.67 17.08 -19.59
C THR A 370 -19.71 17.53 -18.51
N GLU A 371 -19.04 16.61 -17.80
CA GLU A 371 -18.15 16.93 -16.69
C GLU A 371 -16.70 16.56 -17.00
N ILE A 372 -16.44 15.29 -17.38
CA ILE A 372 -15.07 14.77 -17.45
C ILE A 372 -14.32 15.27 -18.70
N LEU A 373 -14.86 15.08 -19.91
CA LEU A 373 -14.20 15.49 -21.16
C LEU A 373 -13.92 17.01 -21.24
N PRO A 374 -14.81 17.91 -20.82
CA PRO A 374 -14.48 19.34 -20.74
C PRO A 374 -13.32 19.62 -19.78
N ALA A 375 -13.25 18.91 -18.66
CA ALA A 375 -12.17 19.06 -17.69
C ALA A 375 -10.83 18.51 -18.22
N THR A 376 -10.81 17.36 -18.90
CA THR A 376 -9.57 16.80 -19.48
C THR A 376 -8.94 17.74 -20.51
N ARG A 377 -9.73 18.55 -21.22
CA ARG A 377 -9.19 19.57 -22.14
C ARG A 377 -8.61 20.80 -21.45
N SER A 378 -9.08 21.10 -20.24
CA SER A 378 -8.73 22.32 -19.49
C SER A 378 -7.56 22.08 -18.53
N HIS A 379 -7.17 20.82 -18.34
CA HIS A 379 -6.15 20.39 -17.40
C HIS A 379 -5.13 19.47 -18.08
N SER A 380 -3.97 19.31 -17.45
CA SER A 380 -2.92 18.44 -17.97
C SER A 380 -3.27 16.96 -17.84
N GLN A 381 -2.55 16.13 -18.59
CA GLN A 381 -2.53 14.69 -18.37
C GLN A 381 -1.96 14.38 -16.97
N VAL A 382 -2.39 13.27 -16.39
CA VAL A 382 -1.95 12.79 -15.08
C VAL A 382 -0.94 11.67 -15.30
N TRP A 383 0.35 11.94 -15.12
CA TRP A 383 1.42 10.96 -15.31
C TRP A 383 2.10 10.55 -14.01
N GLN A 384 1.93 11.33 -12.95
CA GLN A 384 2.49 11.07 -11.64
C GLN A 384 1.39 11.03 -10.58
N LEU A 385 1.50 10.08 -9.66
CA LEU A 385 0.61 9.90 -8.53
C LEU A 385 1.41 9.88 -7.22
N PRO A 386 0.86 10.45 -6.13
CA PRO A 386 1.42 10.30 -4.81
C PRO A 386 1.26 8.86 -4.36
N VAL A 387 2.33 8.29 -3.80
CA VAL A 387 2.37 6.91 -3.33
C VAL A 387 2.88 6.82 -1.89
N LEU A 388 2.37 5.84 -1.16
CA LEU A 388 2.85 5.39 0.14
C LEU A 388 3.45 4.00 -0.03
N PHE A 389 4.63 3.78 0.56
CA PHE A 389 5.25 2.46 0.58
C PHE A 389 4.75 1.65 1.79
N LEU A 390 4.29 0.44 1.52
CA LEU A 390 3.89 -0.55 2.52
C LEU A 390 4.46 -1.90 2.09
N ARG A 391 5.40 -2.43 2.87
CA ARG A 391 6.09 -3.66 2.53
C ARG A 391 5.22 -4.89 2.79
N GLU A 392 4.95 -5.74 1.81
CA GLU A 392 4.07 -6.90 2.03
C GLU A 392 4.59 -7.84 3.12
N ALA A 393 5.92 -7.93 3.25
CA ALA A 393 6.57 -8.76 4.25
C ALA A 393 6.15 -8.41 5.70
N SER A 394 5.94 -7.13 6.00
CA SER A 394 5.83 -6.64 7.37
C SER A 394 4.41 -6.30 7.81
N TRP A 395 3.42 -6.48 6.93
CA TRP A 395 2.10 -5.90 7.09
C TRP A 395 0.96 -6.94 7.03
N PRO A 396 -0.11 -6.75 7.83
CA PRO A 396 -1.29 -7.58 7.74
C PRO A 396 -2.07 -7.29 6.46
N THR A 397 -2.61 -8.37 5.92
CA THR A 397 -3.60 -8.34 4.86
C THR A 397 -4.79 -9.15 5.36
N VAL A 398 -6.00 -8.82 4.93
CA VAL A 398 -7.21 -9.56 5.31
C VAL A 398 -7.96 -10.01 4.07
N ARG A 399 -8.47 -11.25 4.06
CA ARG A 399 -9.41 -11.70 3.03
C ARG A 399 -10.78 -11.17 3.40
N TYR A 400 -11.24 -10.13 2.73
CA TYR A 400 -12.39 -9.32 3.18
C TYR A 400 -13.66 -10.13 3.50
N ARG A 401 -14.02 -11.18 2.75
CA ARG A 401 -15.18 -12.03 3.03
C ARG A 401 -15.01 -12.87 4.30
N GLU A 402 -13.86 -13.51 4.48
CA GLU A 402 -13.53 -14.26 5.70
C GLU A 402 -13.46 -13.29 6.91
N TYR A 403 -12.91 -12.10 6.67
CA TYR A 403 -12.82 -11.03 7.64
C TYR A 403 -14.19 -10.48 8.07
N LEU A 404 -15.12 -10.26 7.14
CA LEU A 404 -16.51 -9.86 7.45
C LEU A 404 -17.34 -11.00 8.06
N GLY A 405 -17.02 -12.26 7.74
CA GLY A 405 -17.62 -13.44 8.34
C GLY A 405 -17.20 -13.70 9.79
N GLY A 406 -16.23 -12.92 10.31
CA GLY A 406 -15.66 -13.10 11.66
C GLY A 406 -14.58 -14.18 11.73
N ASP A 407 -14.13 -14.72 10.58
CA ASP A 407 -13.44 -16.00 10.54
C ASP A 407 -11.92 -15.93 10.78
N ARG A 408 -11.19 -14.87 10.37
CA ARG A 408 -9.78 -14.54 10.72
C ARG A 408 -9.22 -13.41 9.84
N ALA A 409 -8.16 -12.73 10.30
CA ALA A 409 -7.25 -11.97 9.43
C ALA A 409 -6.22 -12.95 8.82
N VAL A 410 -6.06 -12.92 7.50
CA VAL A 410 -5.13 -13.81 6.77
C VAL A 410 -4.25 -12.97 5.86
N ARG A 411 -2.96 -12.90 6.20
CA ARG A 411 -1.98 -12.22 5.35
C ARG A 411 -1.77 -12.97 4.05
N VAL A 412 -1.62 -12.22 2.96
CA VAL A 412 -1.22 -12.79 1.68
C VAL A 412 0.28 -13.02 1.66
N ASP A 413 0.67 -14.20 1.21
CA ASP A 413 2.07 -14.56 1.13
C ASP A 413 2.79 -13.60 0.16
N PRO A 414 3.90 -12.96 0.54
CA PRO A 414 4.71 -12.13 -0.35
C PRO A 414 5.10 -12.80 -1.67
N LEU A 415 5.18 -14.14 -1.70
CA LEU A 415 5.38 -14.94 -2.92
C LEU A 415 4.29 -14.66 -3.97
N VAL A 416 3.07 -14.32 -3.57
CA VAL A 416 2.01 -13.96 -4.51
C VAL A 416 2.45 -12.74 -5.32
N TYR A 417 2.86 -11.65 -4.67
CA TYR A 417 3.29 -10.44 -5.38
C TYR A 417 4.58 -10.62 -6.15
N GLN A 418 5.49 -11.47 -5.66
CA GLN A 418 6.67 -11.90 -6.42
C GLN A 418 6.27 -12.62 -7.70
N ARG A 419 5.35 -13.58 -7.63
CA ARG A 419 4.88 -14.32 -8.82
C ARG A 419 4.17 -13.42 -9.80
N MET A 420 3.36 -12.48 -9.31
CA MET A 420 2.80 -11.44 -10.18
C MET A 420 3.91 -10.61 -10.83
N ASN A 421 5.04 -10.37 -10.13
CA ASN A 421 6.17 -9.60 -10.68
C ASN A 421 6.90 -10.35 -11.78
N GLU A 422 6.90 -11.68 -11.71
CA GLU A 422 7.41 -12.57 -12.75
C GLU A 422 6.41 -12.75 -13.91
N ASP A 423 5.11 -12.69 -13.63
CA ASP A 423 4.02 -12.83 -14.62
C ASP A 423 2.96 -11.72 -14.45
N ALA A 424 3.03 -10.73 -15.34
CA ALA A 424 2.15 -9.57 -15.33
C ALA A 424 0.68 -9.88 -15.68
N SER A 425 0.36 -11.09 -16.16
CA SER A 425 -1.02 -11.51 -16.45
C SER A 425 -1.79 -11.96 -15.20
N LEU A 426 -1.07 -12.18 -14.08
CA LEU A 426 -1.67 -12.58 -12.83
C LEU A 426 -2.38 -11.40 -12.16
N VAL A 427 -3.59 -11.65 -11.66
CA VAL A 427 -4.40 -10.71 -10.87
C VAL A 427 -4.86 -11.33 -9.57
N LEU A 428 -5.04 -10.48 -8.57
CA LEU A 428 -5.73 -10.82 -7.34
C LEU A 428 -7.25 -10.89 -7.60
N PRO A 429 -7.98 -11.71 -6.83
CA PRO A 429 -9.40 -11.88 -7.02
C PRO A 429 -10.17 -10.61 -6.65
N ALA A 430 -11.13 -10.23 -7.48
CA ALA A 430 -11.93 -9.01 -7.28
C ALA A 430 -12.83 -9.07 -6.03
N HIS A 431 -13.17 -7.90 -5.51
CA HIS A 431 -14.26 -7.60 -4.56
C HIS A 431 -14.49 -8.60 -3.44
N GLY A 432 -13.92 -8.29 -2.28
CA GLY A 432 -14.19 -9.03 -1.08
C GLY A 432 -13.48 -10.39 -1.01
N GLN A 433 -12.85 -10.82 -2.09
CA GLN A 433 -12.14 -12.10 -2.19
C GLN A 433 -10.62 -11.90 -2.20
N GLY A 434 -10.15 -10.71 -2.60
CA GLY A 434 -8.74 -10.32 -2.63
C GLY A 434 -8.17 -9.95 -1.26
N PRO A 435 -6.83 -9.90 -1.16
CA PRO A 435 -6.13 -9.32 -0.02
C PRO A 435 -6.52 -7.87 0.17
N TYR A 436 -6.78 -7.48 1.41
CA TYR A 436 -7.07 -6.10 1.76
C TYR A 436 -6.16 -5.59 2.87
N HIS A 437 -5.49 -4.46 2.66
CA HIS A 437 -4.60 -3.86 3.67
C HIS A 437 -5.31 -2.93 4.67
N LEU A 438 -6.64 -2.78 4.58
CA LEU A 438 -7.45 -1.92 5.46
C LEU A 438 -6.97 -0.45 5.52
N THR A 439 -6.18 -0.03 4.54
CA THR A 439 -5.56 1.31 4.44
C THR A 439 -6.59 2.39 4.10
N ASP A 440 -7.74 2.01 3.55
CA ASP A 440 -8.91 2.87 3.30
C ASP A 440 -9.52 3.48 4.57
N ARG A 441 -9.30 2.82 5.71
CA ARG A 441 -9.74 3.26 7.03
C ARG A 441 -8.71 4.18 7.69
N GLU A 442 -7.50 4.24 7.16
CA GLU A 442 -6.51 5.16 7.68
C GLU A 442 -6.70 6.55 7.08
N LEU A 443 -6.64 7.56 7.93
CA LEU A 443 -6.86 8.93 7.52
C LEU A 443 -5.57 9.37 6.84
N VAL A 444 -5.55 9.34 5.50
CA VAL A 444 -4.41 9.81 4.68
C VAL A 444 -4.70 11.19 4.05
N PRO A 445 -3.66 11.99 3.75
CA PRO A 445 -3.80 13.27 3.10
C PRO A 445 -4.32 13.15 1.65
N TRP A 446 -5.05 14.16 1.16
CA TRP A 446 -5.48 14.28 -0.24
C TRP A 446 -4.63 15.29 -1.00
N PHE A 447 -4.28 14.95 -2.24
CA PHE A 447 -3.38 15.73 -3.09
C PHE A 447 -4.09 16.22 -4.35
N ASP A 448 -3.86 17.48 -4.73
CA ASP A 448 -4.36 18.03 -5.98
C ASP A 448 -3.54 17.50 -7.17
N ILE A 449 -3.97 16.35 -7.68
CA ILE A 449 -3.29 15.61 -8.75
C ILE A 449 -3.17 16.42 -10.03
N LEU A 450 -4.18 17.21 -10.37
CA LEU A 450 -4.16 18.04 -11.57
C LEU A 450 -3.14 19.18 -11.44
N ALA A 451 -2.95 19.73 -10.24
CA ALA A 451 -1.90 20.72 -10.00
C ALA A 451 -0.49 20.10 -10.00
N ILE A 452 -0.33 18.89 -9.44
CA ILE A 452 0.94 18.15 -9.43
C ILE A 452 1.48 17.93 -10.85
N ASN A 453 0.59 17.66 -11.81
CA ASN A 453 0.97 17.29 -13.17
C ASN A 453 0.96 18.47 -14.16
N ARG A 454 1.02 19.74 -13.70
CA ARG A 454 1.05 20.91 -14.60
C ARG A 454 2.42 21.20 -15.21
N THR A 455 3.48 20.66 -14.62
CA THR A 455 4.88 20.97 -14.95
C THR A 455 5.41 20.19 -16.13
#